data_AF-A0A7S2AZU1-F1
#
_entry.id   AF-A0A7S2AZU1-F1
#
_cell.length_a   1.000
_cell.length_b   1.000
_cell.length_c   1.000
_cell.angle_alpha   90.00
_cell.angle_beta   90.00
_cell.angle_gamma   90.00
#
_symmetry.space_group_name_H-M   'P 1'
#
loop_
_entity.id
_entity.type
_entity.pdbx_description
1 polymer ?
#
loop_
_entity_poly.entity_id
_entity_poly.type
_entity_poly.pdbx_seq_one_letter_code
_entity_poly.pdbx_strand_id
1 'polypeptide(L)'
;QVGSPFVLMIDRGECNFVTKVRNAQKRGANAVVVADNTCLCGDAACTLPAGSQCEESAPIMADDGTGSDIVMPSILLTKTDADSLKAYLIEKNGSEQVLVQMKWFMPRPDDRVEWDLWTSPTDKDAERFKQNFYTSELALAEHAFLVPHYRIYQCAQ
;
A
#
# COMPACT_ATOMS: atom_id res chain seq x y z
N GLN A 1 17.89 15.01 19.98
CA GLN A 1 17.56 13.66 20.44
C GLN A 1 16.85 12.95 19.32
N VAL A 2 17.43 11.86 18.79
CA VAL A 2 16.70 10.98 17.87
C VAL A 2 15.84 10.09 18.76
N GLY A 3 14.51 10.27 18.71
CA GLY A 3 13.58 9.46 19.49
C GLY A 3 13.64 7.99 19.07
N SER A 4 13.19 7.10 19.96
CA SER A 4 13.06 5.68 19.62
C SER A 4 12.17 5.52 18.37
N PRO A 5 12.55 4.63 17.43
CA PRO A 5 11.78 4.44 16.21
C PRO A 5 10.38 3.96 16.55
N PHE A 6 9.37 4.50 15.88
CA PHE A 6 7.98 4.14 16.10
C PHE A 6 7.23 3.96 14.77
N VAL A 7 6.22 3.09 14.81
CA VAL A 7 5.26 2.91 13.73
C VAL A 7 4.01 3.68 14.10
N LEU A 8 3.53 4.54 13.20
CA LEU A 8 2.34 5.33 13.43
C LEU A 8 1.12 4.65 12.81
N MET A 9 0.11 4.36 13.63
CA MET A 9 -1.20 3.91 13.16
C MET A 9 -2.11 5.11 12.89
N ILE A 10 -2.74 5.18 11.72
CA ILE A 10 -3.58 6.31 11.28
C ILE A 10 -4.86 5.79 10.66
N ASP A 11 -6.00 6.40 11.00
CA ASP A 11 -7.28 6.03 10.42
C ASP A 11 -7.45 6.52 8.97
N ARG A 12 -8.07 5.69 8.13
CA ARG A 12 -8.55 6.05 6.79
C ARG A 12 -9.65 7.12 6.89
N GLY A 13 -9.69 8.01 5.90
CA GLY A 13 -10.67 9.10 5.80
C GLY A 13 -10.06 10.50 5.87
N GLU A 14 -10.88 11.54 5.77
CA GLU A 14 -10.54 12.98 5.82
C GLU A 14 -9.62 13.51 4.70
N CYS A 15 -8.53 12.81 4.38
CA CYS A 15 -7.55 13.18 3.36
C CYS A 15 -6.96 11.93 2.68
N ASN A 16 -6.22 12.14 1.59
CA ASN A 16 -5.60 11.05 0.83
C ASN A 16 -4.43 10.38 1.58
N PHE A 17 -4.07 9.17 1.16
CA PHE A 17 -3.02 8.38 1.80
C PHE A 17 -1.65 9.07 1.76
N VAL A 18 -1.33 9.72 0.64
CA VAL A 18 -0.09 10.48 0.45
C VAL A 18 0.07 11.56 1.53
N THR A 19 -0.96 12.36 1.77
CA THR A 19 -0.94 13.40 2.82
C THR A 19 -0.75 12.82 4.21
N LYS A 20 -1.41 11.70 4.53
CA LYS A 20 -1.25 11.01 5.83
C LYS A 20 0.19 10.56 6.04
N VAL A 21 0.76 9.83 5.07
CA VAL A 21 2.11 9.28 5.17
C VAL A 21 3.16 10.39 5.17
N ARG A 22 2.99 11.44 4.35
CA ARG A 22 3.86 12.62 4.37
C ARG A 22 3.85 13.32 5.72
N ASN A 23 2.68 13.47 6.34
CA ASN A 23 2.58 14.07 7.67
C ASN A 23 3.25 13.18 8.74
N ALA A 24 3.08 11.86 8.66
CA ALA A 24 3.79 10.92 9.55
C ALA A 24 5.31 11.02 9.40
N GLN A 25 5.81 11.11 8.16
CA GLN A 25 7.23 11.28 7.85
C GLN A 25 7.79 12.56 8.47
N LYS A 26 7.07 13.68 8.35
CA LYS A 26 7.45 14.95 8.99
C LYS A 26 7.48 14.88 10.52
N ARG A 27 6.76 13.93 11.13
CA ARG A 27 6.77 13.69 12.58
C ARG A 27 7.82 12.68 13.02
N GLY A 28 8.62 12.14 12.10
CA GLY A 28 9.71 11.23 12.40
C GLY A 28 9.28 9.78 12.63
N ALA A 29 8.10 9.37 12.15
CA ALA A 29 7.70 7.97 12.14
C ALA A 29 8.61 7.16 11.20
N ASN A 30 8.79 5.87 11.48
CA ASN A 30 9.60 4.96 10.65
C ASN A 30 8.76 4.10 9.70
N ALA A 31 7.50 3.85 10.04
CA ALA A 31 6.52 3.26 9.15
C ALA A 31 5.10 3.76 9.48
N VAL A 32 4.17 3.60 8.54
CA VAL A 32 2.75 3.90 8.74
C VAL A 32 1.91 2.63 8.59
N VAL A 33 0.98 2.44 9.51
CA VAL A 33 -0.11 1.49 9.38
C VAL A 33 -1.39 2.29 9.20
N VAL A 34 -2.03 2.19 8.04
CA VAL A 34 -3.33 2.81 7.80
C VAL A 34 -4.41 1.81 8.23
N ALA A 35 -5.24 2.22 9.17
CA ALA A 35 -6.38 1.45 9.63
C ALA A 35 -7.59 1.74 8.74
N ASP A 36 -8.09 0.71 8.04
CA ASP A 36 -9.32 0.85 7.29
C ASP A 36 -10.50 1.13 8.25
N ASN A 37 -11.46 1.91 7.78
CA ASN A 37 -12.65 2.30 8.52
C ASN A 37 -13.94 1.71 7.93
N THR A 38 -13.84 0.99 6.81
CA THR A 38 -14.95 0.30 6.17
C THR A 38 -14.70 -1.21 6.11
N CYS A 39 -15.75 -2.01 6.19
CA CYS A 39 -15.68 -3.47 6.10
C CYS A 39 -15.72 -3.92 4.64
N LEU A 40 -15.06 -5.04 4.35
CA LEU A 40 -15.28 -5.74 3.08
C LEU A 40 -16.61 -6.49 3.14
N CYS A 41 -17.37 -6.48 2.04
CA CYS A 41 -18.67 -7.16 1.99
C CYS A 41 -18.58 -8.69 2.23
N GLY A 42 -17.43 -9.29 1.93
CA GLY A 42 -17.14 -10.70 2.20
C GLY A 42 -16.64 -11.01 3.62
N ASP A 43 -16.37 -9.99 4.46
CA ASP A 43 -15.86 -10.19 5.82
C ASP A 43 -17.01 -10.26 6.85
N ALA A 44 -17.39 -11.49 7.19
CA ALA A 44 -18.46 -11.76 8.16
C ALA A 44 -18.10 -11.40 9.61
N ALA A 45 -16.80 -11.26 9.94
CA ALA A 45 -16.36 -10.89 11.28
C ALA A 45 -16.39 -9.37 11.49
N CYS A 46 -16.47 -8.59 10.41
CA CYS A 46 -16.40 -7.15 10.45
C CYS A 46 -17.75 -6.51 10.78
N THR A 47 -17.74 -5.57 11.72
CA THR A 47 -18.95 -4.84 12.14
C THR A 47 -18.91 -3.40 11.68
N LEU A 48 -19.98 -2.94 11.02
CA LEU A 48 -20.18 -1.54 10.65
C LEU A 48 -21.29 -0.87 11.49
N PRO A 49 -21.22 0.45 11.70
CA PRO A 49 -22.33 1.21 12.25
C PRO A 49 -23.59 1.07 11.39
N ALA A 50 -24.77 1.11 12.04
CA ALA A 50 -26.05 1.03 11.36
C ALA A 50 -26.16 2.09 10.25
N GLY A 51 -26.54 1.66 9.05
CA GLY A 51 -26.67 2.53 7.86
C GLY A 51 -25.39 2.72 7.04
N SER A 52 -24.26 2.13 7.46
CA SER A 52 -23.03 2.13 6.66
C SER A 52 -23.03 0.97 5.64
N GLN A 53 -22.44 1.19 4.47
CA GLN A 53 -22.29 0.18 3.42
C GLN A 53 -20.88 -0.43 3.48
N CYS A 54 -20.78 -1.71 3.14
CA CYS A 54 -19.49 -2.38 2.95
C CYS A 54 -18.90 -2.05 1.57
N GLU A 55 -17.60 -2.31 1.40
CA GLU A 55 -16.88 -2.19 0.13
C GLU A 55 -16.61 -3.59 -0.46
N GLU A 56 -16.75 -3.77 -1.77
CA GLU A 56 -16.52 -5.05 -2.44
C GLU A 56 -15.03 -5.45 -2.51
N SER A 57 -14.14 -4.46 -2.42
CA SER A 57 -12.70 -4.65 -2.54
C SER A 57 -11.96 -3.66 -1.66
N ALA A 58 -10.79 -4.06 -1.15
CA ALA A 58 -9.97 -3.18 -0.31
C ALA A 58 -9.50 -1.95 -1.09
N PRO A 59 -9.39 -0.78 -0.44
CA PRO A 59 -8.91 0.41 -1.10
C PRO A 59 -7.44 0.26 -1.49
N ILE A 60 -7.11 0.74 -2.69
CA ILE A 60 -5.73 0.82 -3.15
C ILE A 60 -5.12 2.12 -2.61
N MET A 61 -3.98 2.02 -1.92
CA MET A 61 -3.22 3.18 -1.47
C MET A 61 -2.45 3.83 -2.62
N ALA A 62 -3.19 4.37 -3.59
CA ALA A 62 -2.63 4.98 -4.78
C ALA A 62 -1.97 6.33 -4.46
N ASP A 63 -0.90 6.63 -5.20
CA ASP A 63 -0.30 7.95 -5.23
C ASP A 63 -1.29 8.95 -5.88
N ASP A 64 -1.39 10.14 -5.29
CA ASP A 64 -2.22 11.24 -5.79
C ASP A 64 -1.47 12.12 -6.82
N GLY A 65 -0.26 11.72 -7.20
CA GLY A 65 0.64 12.44 -8.10
C GLY A 65 1.61 13.37 -7.38
N THR A 66 1.57 13.42 -6.05
CA THR A 66 2.48 14.25 -5.24
C THR A 66 3.44 13.44 -4.39
N GLY A 67 3.30 12.11 -4.29
CA GLY A 67 3.99 11.25 -3.34
C GLY A 67 5.48 10.99 -3.58
N SER A 68 6.13 11.70 -4.50
CA SER A 68 7.55 11.48 -4.85
C SER A 68 8.54 11.75 -3.71
N ASP A 69 8.12 12.50 -2.67
CA ASP A 69 8.92 12.80 -1.48
C ASP A 69 8.74 11.75 -0.35
N ILE A 70 7.86 10.78 -0.52
CA ILE A 70 7.56 9.77 0.48
C ILE A 70 8.51 8.58 0.32
N VAL A 71 9.28 8.30 1.36
CA VAL A 71 10.20 7.15 1.42
C VAL A 71 9.82 6.15 2.51
N MET A 72 8.84 6.50 3.35
CA MET A 72 8.36 5.66 4.42
C MET A 72 7.53 4.48 3.89
N PRO A 73 7.75 3.25 4.40
CA PRO A 73 6.84 2.15 4.14
C PRO A 73 5.48 2.40 4.79
N SER A 74 4.41 2.12 4.03
CA SER A 74 3.02 2.18 4.49
C SER A 74 2.28 0.90 4.11
N ILE A 75 1.45 0.40 5.03
CA ILE A 75 0.57 -0.76 4.81
C ILE A 75 -0.86 -0.41 5.26
N LEU A 76 -1.85 -0.97 4.57
CA LEU A 76 -3.25 -0.91 4.99
C LEU A 76 -3.60 -2.17 5.78
N LEU A 77 -4.22 -2.01 6.94
CA LEU A 77 -4.89 -3.11 7.65
C LEU A 77 -6.38 -3.08 7.38
N THR A 78 -6.98 -4.26 7.28
CA THR A 78 -8.43 -4.42 7.27
C THR A 78 -9.03 -3.81 8.53
N LYS A 79 -10.29 -3.38 8.47
CA LYS A 79 -10.98 -2.82 9.64
C LYS A 79 -10.97 -3.80 10.83
N THR A 80 -11.24 -5.08 10.58
CA THR A 80 -11.27 -6.13 11.61
C THR A 80 -9.93 -6.26 12.35
N ASP A 81 -8.81 -6.31 11.61
CA ASP A 81 -7.48 -6.40 12.21
C ASP A 81 -7.09 -5.10 12.91
N ALA A 82 -7.42 -3.95 12.31
CA ALA A 82 -7.13 -2.64 12.86
C ALA A 82 -7.87 -2.38 14.17
N ASP A 83 -9.16 -2.74 14.25
CA ASP A 83 -9.97 -2.58 15.45
C ASP A 83 -9.47 -3.49 16.57
N SER A 84 -9.07 -4.72 16.25
CA SER A 84 -8.47 -5.65 17.21
C SER A 84 -7.18 -5.08 17.82
N LEU A 85 -6.30 -4.52 16.97
CA LEU A 85 -5.07 -3.88 17.42
C LEU A 85 -5.34 -2.62 18.27
N LYS A 86 -6.28 -1.77 17.85
CA LYS A 86 -6.68 -0.58 18.61
C LYS A 86 -7.24 -0.93 19.98
N ALA A 87 -8.12 -1.94 20.05
CA ALA A 87 -8.71 -2.39 21.29
C ALA A 87 -7.62 -2.84 22.28
N TYR A 88 -6.66 -3.63 21.81
CA TYR A 88 -5.51 -4.04 22.63
C TYR A 88 -4.68 -2.84 23.11
N LEU A 89 -4.35 -1.88 22.23
CA LEU A 89 -3.59 -0.68 22.61
C LEU A 89 -4.32 0.17 23.66
N ILE A 90 -5.64 0.32 23.54
CA ILE A 90 -6.48 1.04 24.50
C ILE A 90 -6.53 0.31 25.84
N GLU A 91 -6.76 -1.00 25.83
CA GLU A 91 -6.82 -1.84 27.04
C GLU A 91 -5.51 -1.74 27.84
N LYS A 92 -4.37 -1.81 27.15
CA LYS A 92 -3.06 -1.74 27.81
C LYS A 92 -2.66 -0.34 28.24
N ASN A 93 -3.24 0.71 27.64
CA ASN A 93 -3.01 2.11 28.03
C ASN A 93 -1.51 2.46 28.23
N GLY A 94 -0.64 1.97 27.33
CA GLY A 94 0.80 2.22 27.37
C GLY A 94 1.62 1.38 28.37
N SER A 95 1.00 0.43 29.08
CA SER A 95 1.71 -0.51 29.97
C SER A 95 2.53 -1.57 29.22
N GLU A 96 2.13 -1.88 27.98
CA GLU A 96 2.80 -2.83 27.09
C GLU A 96 3.09 -2.16 25.74
N GLN A 97 4.23 -2.51 25.13
CA GLN A 97 4.60 -2.06 23.80
C GLN A 97 4.25 -3.11 22.75
N VAL A 98 3.66 -2.68 21.63
CA VAL A 98 3.43 -3.55 20.47
C VAL A 98 4.60 -3.43 19.52
N LEU A 99 5.26 -4.55 19.23
CA LEU A 99 6.28 -4.64 18.19
C LEU A 99 5.62 -5.00 16.86
N VAL A 100 5.83 -4.16 15.84
CA VAL A 100 5.33 -4.40 14.48
C VAL A 100 6.49 -4.76 13.58
N GLN A 101 6.37 -5.85 12.82
CA GLN A 101 7.31 -6.23 11.77
C GLN A 101 6.60 -6.20 10.42
N MET A 102 7.12 -5.39 9.49
CA MET A 102 6.67 -5.36 8.10
C MET A 102 7.62 -6.21 7.26
N LYS A 103 7.08 -7.19 6.52
CA LYS A 103 7.84 -8.01 5.58
C LYS A 103 7.20 -7.92 4.21
N TRP A 104 8.04 -7.68 3.20
CA TRP A 104 7.66 -7.74 1.80
C TRP A 104 8.00 -9.14 1.31
N PHE A 105 6.99 -9.97 1.09
CA PHE A 105 7.18 -11.30 0.54
C PHE A 105 6.92 -11.25 -0.97
N MET A 106 7.83 -11.85 -1.73
CA MET A 106 7.66 -12.08 -3.16
C MET A 106 7.45 -13.59 -3.32
N PRO A 107 6.23 -14.06 -3.59
CA PRO A 107 5.99 -15.48 -3.85
C PRO A 107 6.81 -15.90 -5.07
N ARG A 108 7.58 -16.99 -4.92
CA ARG A 108 8.40 -17.61 -5.99
C ARG A 108 8.11 -19.10 -6.05
N PRO A 109 6.90 -19.51 -6.47
CA PRO A 109 6.51 -20.92 -6.50
C PRO A 109 7.39 -21.76 -7.44
N ASP A 110 8.00 -21.13 -8.44
CA ASP A 110 8.82 -21.76 -9.48
C ASP A 110 10.15 -21.04 -9.73
N ASP A 111 10.65 -20.29 -8.73
CA ASP A 111 11.89 -19.50 -8.80
C ASP A 111 11.92 -18.41 -9.91
N ARG A 112 10.73 -18.03 -10.41
CA ARG A 112 10.57 -16.90 -11.32
C ARG A 112 9.97 -15.70 -10.60
N VAL A 113 10.39 -14.51 -11.01
CA VAL A 113 9.79 -13.25 -10.60
C VAL A 113 8.73 -12.86 -11.62
N GLU A 114 7.47 -12.91 -11.21
CA GLU A 114 6.35 -12.39 -11.99
C GLU A 114 6.22 -10.88 -11.77
N TRP A 115 6.11 -10.12 -12.85
CA TRP A 115 5.92 -8.68 -12.79
C TRP A 115 5.03 -8.17 -13.91
N ASP A 116 4.24 -7.16 -13.57
CA ASP A 116 3.24 -6.59 -14.46
C ASP A 116 3.62 -5.13 -14.76
N LEU A 117 3.41 -4.71 -16.02
CA LEU A 117 3.66 -3.32 -16.44
C LEU A 117 2.41 -2.71 -17.06
N TRP A 118 1.73 -1.85 -16.32
CA TRP A 118 0.68 -0.98 -16.86
C TRP A 118 1.28 0.26 -17.50
N THR A 119 0.97 0.48 -18.77
CA THR A 119 1.52 1.60 -19.54
C THR A 119 0.56 2.01 -20.66
N SER A 120 0.83 3.16 -21.29
CA SER A 120 0.10 3.64 -22.46
C SER A 120 1.09 4.14 -23.53
N PRO A 121 0.67 4.30 -24.80
CA PRO A 121 1.54 4.86 -25.84
C PRO A 121 2.04 6.27 -25.55
N THR A 122 1.35 7.02 -24.69
CA THR A 122 1.68 8.41 -24.32
C THR A 122 2.45 8.53 -23.00
N ASP A 123 2.77 7.41 -22.34
CA ASP A 123 3.43 7.36 -21.04
C ASP A 123 4.96 7.47 -21.20
N LYS A 124 5.47 8.69 -21.06
CA LYS A 124 6.90 9.01 -21.21
C LYS A 124 7.76 8.46 -20.07
N ASP A 125 7.19 8.27 -18.89
CA ASP A 125 7.93 7.73 -17.74
C ASP A 125 8.19 6.24 -17.93
N ALA A 126 7.17 5.50 -18.40
CA ALA A 126 7.32 4.10 -18.76
C ALA A 126 8.21 3.90 -20.00
N GLU A 127 8.24 4.83 -20.96
CA GLU A 127 9.17 4.78 -22.09
C GLU A 127 10.63 4.71 -21.62
N ARG A 128 11.02 5.62 -20.73
CA ARG A 128 12.38 5.63 -20.17
C ARG A 128 12.68 4.36 -19.39
N PHE A 129 11.73 3.88 -18.58
CA PHE A 129 11.87 2.63 -17.85
C PHE A 129 12.11 1.45 -18.79
N LYS A 130 11.30 1.28 -19.84
CA LYS A 130 11.44 0.17 -20.81
C LYS A 130 12.81 0.16 -21.48
N GLN A 131 13.31 1.33 -21.87
CA GLN A 131 14.64 1.47 -22.48
C GLN A 131 15.76 1.08 -21.51
N ASN A 132 15.69 1.57 -20.27
CA ASN A 132 16.72 1.33 -19.27
C ASN A 132 16.69 -0.11 -18.74
N PHE A 133 15.49 -0.68 -18.56
CA PHE A 133 15.29 -2.00 -17.96
C PHE A 133 15.56 -3.15 -18.94
N TYR A 134 15.60 -2.89 -20.25
CA TYR A 134 15.85 -3.90 -21.28
C TYR A 134 17.06 -4.81 -20.98
N THR A 135 18.19 -4.22 -20.57
CA THR A 135 19.40 -4.98 -20.26
C THR A 135 19.23 -5.88 -19.03
N SER A 136 18.48 -5.41 -18.03
CA SER A 136 18.18 -6.19 -16.82
C SER A 136 17.23 -7.33 -17.15
N GLU A 137 16.23 -7.10 -18.00
CA GLU A 137 15.30 -8.15 -18.42
C GLU A 137 16.01 -9.26 -19.20
N LEU A 138 16.90 -8.92 -20.14
CA LEU A 138 17.71 -9.94 -20.82
C LEU A 138 18.56 -10.78 -19.86
N ALA A 139 19.06 -10.16 -18.78
CA ALA A 139 19.83 -10.86 -17.76
C ALA A 139 18.97 -11.74 -16.85
N LEU A 140 17.71 -11.36 -16.64
CA LEU A 140 16.74 -12.14 -15.86
C LEU A 140 16.25 -13.37 -16.65
N ALA A 141 16.09 -13.25 -17.97
CA ALA A 141 15.77 -14.37 -18.86
C ALA A 141 14.64 -15.27 -18.32
N GLU A 142 14.90 -16.57 -18.11
CA GLU A 142 13.91 -17.53 -17.62
C GLU A 142 13.48 -17.32 -16.15
N HIS A 143 14.21 -16.48 -15.41
CA HIS A 143 13.92 -16.14 -14.02
C HIS A 143 12.94 -14.96 -13.87
N ALA A 144 12.45 -14.37 -14.97
CA ALA A 144 11.41 -13.36 -14.94
C ALA A 144 10.28 -13.66 -15.92
N PHE A 145 9.07 -13.26 -15.56
CA PHE A 145 7.90 -13.34 -16.42
C PHE A 145 7.15 -12.01 -16.40
N LEU A 146 7.12 -11.34 -17.56
CA LEU A 146 6.45 -10.05 -17.75
C LEU A 146 5.02 -10.24 -18.29
N VAL A 147 4.02 -9.67 -17.61
CA VAL A 147 2.68 -9.45 -18.16
C VAL A 147 2.49 -7.96 -18.49
N PRO A 148 2.51 -7.58 -19.78
CA PRO A 148 2.31 -6.18 -20.15
C PRO A 148 0.81 -5.83 -20.22
N HIS A 149 0.43 -4.72 -19.60
CA HIS A 149 -0.92 -4.16 -19.66
C HIS A 149 -0.90 -2.83 -20.41
N TYR A 150 -1.48 -2.81 -21.61
CA TYR A 150 -1.56 -1.60 -22.43
C TYR A 150 -2.93 -0.95 -22.34
N ARG A 151 -2.97 0.30 -21.88
CA ARG A 151 -4.16 1.14 -21.98
C ARG A 151 -4.13 1.94 -23.28
N ILE A 152 -4.99 1.57 -24.21
CA ILE A 152 -5.20 2.31 -25.46
C ILE A 152 -6.47 3.12 -25.31
N TYR A 153 -6.36 4.44 -25.29
CA TYR A 153 -7.52 5.31 -25.36
C TYR A 153 -7.97 5.40 -26.82
N GLN A 154 -9.20 5.01 -27.10
CA GLN A 154 -9.85 5.34 -28.36
C GLN A 154 -10.41 6.77 -28.22
N CYS A 155 -9.95 7.69 -29.07
CA CYS A 155 -10.58 9.00 -29.16
C CYS A 155 -12.03 8.80 -29.62
N ALA A 156 -13.00 9.37 -28.88
CA ALA A 156 -14.35 9.51 -29.40
C ALA A 156 -14.29 10.36 -30.67
N GLN A 157 -14.82 9.83 -31.77
CA GLN A 157 -15.00 10.59 -33.01
C GLN A 157 -16.06 11.67 -32.82
#